data_AF-A0A7K0QHR8-F1
#
_entry.id   AF-A0A7K0QHR8-F1
#
_cell.length_a   1.000
_cell.length_b   1.000
_cell.length_c   1.000
_cell.angle_alpha   90.00
_cell.angle_beta   90.00
_cell.angle_gamma   90.00
#
_symmetry.space_group_name_H-M   'P 1'
#
loop_
_entity.id
_entity.type
_entity.pdbx_description
1 polymer ?
#
loop_
_entity_poly.entity_id
_entity_poly.type
_entity_poly.pdbx_seq_one_letter_code
_entity_poly.pdbx_strand_id
1 'polypeptide(L)' 'IPASVLSAYERGRREPSLANASRIIDALGYSVKFDFVLDPAEQARRLHDVLELAEALPYQPRPLASARR' A
#
# COMPACT_ATOMS: atom_id res chain seq x y z
N ILE A 1 -8.01 4.88 -24.20
CA ILE A 1 -6.92 3.91 -24.49
C ILE A 1 -7.13 3.42 -25.93
N PRO A 2 -6.12 3.40 -26.81
CA PRO A 2 -6.28 2.93 -28.19
C PRO A 2 -6.70 1.46 -28.26
N ALA A 3 -7.57 1.10 -29.21
CA ALA A 3 -8.10 -0.27 -29.35
C ALA A 3 -7.02 -1.34 -29.55
N SER A 4 -5.93 -1.01 -30.25
CA SER A 4 -4.79 -1.90 -30.45
C SER A 4 -4.05 -2.24 -29.15
N VAL A 5 -3.99 -1.31 -28.20
CA VAL A 5 -3.39 -1.51 -26.88
C VAL A 5 -4.28 -2.39 -26.01
N LEU A 6 -5.60 -2.16 -26.06
CA LEU A 6 -6.57 -2.98 -25.34
C LEU A 6 -6.54 -4.44 -25.84
N SER A 7 -6.51 -4.65 -27.17
CA SER A 7 -6.40 -6.00 -27.74
C SER A 7 -5.09 -6.71 -27.36
N ALA A 8 -3.99 -5.97 -27.18
CA ALA A 8 -2.74 -6.54 -26.69
C ALA A 8 -2.84 -7.00 -25.22
N TYR A 9 -3.60 -6.28 -24.38
CA TYR A 9 -3.91 -6.71 -23.01
C TYR A 9 -4.78 -7.96 -23.01
N GLU A 10 -5.85 -7.99 -23.81
CA GLU A 10 -6.77 -9.14 -23.90
C GLU A 10 -6.07 -10.43 -24.35
N ARG A 11 -5.07 -10.32 -25.22
CA ARG A 11 -4.29 -11.46 -25.73
C ARG A 11 -3.11 -11.85 -24.84
N GLY A 12 -2.94 -11.20 -23.69
CA GLY A 12 -1.80 -11.43 -22.79
C GLY A 12 -0.43 -11.07 -23.40
N ARG A 13 -0.40 -10.34 -24.51
CA ARG A 13 0.85 -9.90 -25.16
C ARG A 13 1.48 -8.71 -24.46
N ARG A 14 0.72 -8.06 -23.59
CA ARG A 14 1.13 -6.95 -22.76
C ARG A 14 0.31 -6.98 -21.48
N GLU A 15 0.91 -6.55 -20.38
CA GLU A 15 0.18 -6.32 -19.13
C GLU A 15 -0.04 -4.81 -18.94
N PRO A 16 -1.25 -4.39 -18.49
CA PRO A 16 -1.48 -3.02 -18.11
C PRO A 16 -0.69 -2.70 -16.83
N SER A 17 -0.17 -1.47 -16.74
CA SER A 17 0.25 -0.94 -15.45
C SER A 17 -0.95 -0.80 -14.51
N LEU A 18 -0.72 -0.79 -13.19
CA LEU A 18 -1.76 -0.61 -12.18
C LEU A 18 -2.66 0.60 -12.47
N ALA A 19 -2.05 1.72 -12.87
CA ALA A 19 -2.76 2.95 -13.22
C ALA A 19 -3.68 2.77 -14.45
N ASN A 20 -3.24 2.02 -15.46
CA ASN A 20 -4.05 1.76 -16.66
C ASN A 20 -5.16 0.75 -16.39
N ALA A 21 -4.89 -0.28 -15.59
CA ALA A 21 -5.91 -1.23 -15.14
C ALA A 21 -7.00 -0.51 -14.34
N SER A 22 -6.61 0.35 -13.38
CA SER A 22 -7.53 1.16 -12.59
C SER A 22 -8.45 2.02 -13.46
N ARG A 23 -7.91 2.73 -14.45
CA ARG A 23 -8.71 3.55 -15.39
C ARG A 23 -9.70 2.73 -16.23
N ILE A 24 -9.33 1.51 -16.63
CA ILE A 24 -10.22 0.63 -17.39
C ILE A 24 -11.39 0.21 -16.51
N ILE A 25 -11.12 -0.18 -15.26
CA ILE A 25 -12.15 -0.67 -14.34
C ILE A 25 -13.09 0.48 -13.92
N ASP A 26 -12.55 1.68 -13.69
CA ASP A 26 -13.34 2.89 -13.43
C ASP A 26 -14.26 3.24 -14.61
N ALA A 27 -13.77 3.15 -15.85
CA ALA A 27 -14.59 3.35 -17.05
C ALA A 27 -15.71 2.31 -17.23
N LEU A 28 -15.60 1.15 -16.59
CA LEU A 28 -16.66 0.13 -16.53
C LEU A 28 -17.70 0.41 -15.43
N GLY A 29 -17.54 1.49 -14.66
CA GLY A 29 -18.44 1.88 -13.57
C GLY A 29 -18.13 1.22 -12.23
N TYR A 30 -16.97 0.58 -12.09
CA TYR A 30 -16.53 -0.05 -10.85
C TYR A 30 -15.49 0.81 -10.13
N SER A 31 -15.62 0.95 -8.81
CA SER A 31 -14.60 1.60 -7.98
C SER A 31 -13.63 0.54 -7.43
N VAL A 32 -12.34 0.68 -7.74
CA VAL A 32 -11.29 -0.21 -7.25
C VAL A 32 -10.49 0.48 -6.16
N LYS A 33 -10.36 -0.20 -5.02
CA LYS A 33 -9.39 0.17 -3.98
C LYS A 33 -8.26 -0.84 -4.00
N PHE A 34 -7.03 -0.34 -4.08
CA PHE A 34 -5.84 -1.16 -3.96
C PHE A 34 -5.30 -0.99 -2.55
N ASP A 35 -5.33 -2.08 -1.77
CA ASP A 35 -4.73 -2.12 -0.45
C ASP A 35 -3.33 -2.74 -0.58
N PHE A 36 -2.31 -1.92 -0.33
CA PHE A 36 -0.93 -2.39 -0.25
C PHE A 36 -0.69 -3.00 1.13
N VAL A 37 -0.97 -4.29 1.24
CA VAL A 37 -0.72 -5.05 2.47
C VAL A 37 0.70 -5.61 2.43
N LEU A 38 1.45 -5.42 3.52
CA LEU A 38 2.74 -6.10 3.68
C LEU A 38 2.50 -7.59 3.81
N ASP A 39 3.44 -8.38 3.28
CA ASP A 39 3.49 -9.80 3.57
C ASP A 39 3.56 -10.01 5.11
N PRO A 40 2.73 -10.88 5.70
CA PRO A 40 2.70 -11.05 7.15
C PRO A 40 4.05 -11.42 7.76
N ALA A 41 4.89 -12.19 7.05
CA ALA A 41 6.22 -12.54 7.54
C ALA A 41 7.15 -11.32 7.55
N GLU A 42 7.12 -10.52 6.49
CA GLU A 42 7.84 -9.25 6.42
C GLU A 42 7.39 -8.26 7.50
N GLN A 43 6.08 -8.17 7.74
CA GLN A 43 5.52 -7.31 8.78
C GLN A 43 5.99 -7.74 10.18
N ALA A 44 5.98 -9.05 10.48
CA ALA A 44 6.44 -9.58 11.76
C ALA A 44 7.92 -9.27 12.00
N ARG A 45 8.77 -9.45 10.97
CA ARG A 45 10.20 -9.14 11.03
C ARG A 45 10.45 -7.67 11.35
N ARG A 46 9.82 -6.75 10.60
CA ARG A 46 9.96 -5.31 10.85
C ARG A 46 9.46 -4.88 12.22
N LEU A 47 8.37 -5.48 12.69
CA LEU A 47 7.85 -5.17 14.02
C LEU A 47 8.86 -5.57 15.10
N HIS A 48 9.46 -6.76 14.97
CA HIS A 48 10.51 -7.20 15.88
C HIS A 48 11.69 -6.23 15.90
N ASP A 49 12.22 -5.85 14.74
CA ASP A 49 13.32 -4.88 14.62
C ASP A 49 13.00 -3.54 15.31
N VAL A 50 11.76 -3.04 15.14
CA VAL A 50 11.30 -1.79 15.77
C VAL A 50 11.24 -1.91 17.28
N LEU A 51 10.77 -3.05 17.80
CA LEU A 51 10.69 -3.28 19.25
C LEU A 51 12.08 -3.40 19.86
N GLU A 52 13.01 -4.14 19.23
CA GLU A 52 14.40 -4.20 19.69
C GLU A 52 15.06 -2.82 19.71
N LEU A 53 14.83 -2.02 18.66
CA LEU A 53 15.32 -0.65 18.61
C LEU A 53 14.71 0.21 19.73
N ALA A 54 13.42 0.08 20.00
CA ALA A 54 12.76 0.82 21.06
C ALA A 54 13.32 0.49 22.46
N GLU A 55 13.68 -0.77 22.70
CA GLU A 55 14.34 -1.20 23.94
C GLU A 55 15.77 -0.67 24.06
N ALA A 56 16.49 -0.57 22.95
CA ALA A 56 17.87 -0.08 22.94
C ALA A 56 17.97 1.46 23.11
N LEU A 57 16.90 2.20 22.80
CA LEU A 57 16.91 3.65 22.85
C LEU A 57 16.64 4.19 24.27
N PRO A 58 17.39 5.23 24.72
CA PRO A 58 17.10 5.88 25.99
C PRO A 58 15.68 6.47 25.99
N TYR A 59 14.83 5.97 26.88
CA TYR A 59 13.46 6.43 27.00
C TYR A 59 13.41 7.85 27.60
N GLN A 60 13.03 8.84 26.78
CA GLN A 60 12.69 10.19 27.22
C GLN A 60 11.18 10.42 27.09
N PRO A 61 10.39 10.21 28.15
CA PRO A 61 8.96 10.44 28.08
C PRO A 61 8.66 11.91 27.78
N ARG A 62 7.87 12.18 26.74
CA ARG A 62 7.28 13.51 26.56
C ARG A 62 6.20 13.71 27.62
N PRO A 63 6.17 14.86 28.32
CA PRO A 63 5.13 15.15 29.29
C PRO A 63 3.76 15.08 28.61
N LEU A 64 2.83 14.32 29.22
CA LEU A 64 1.46 14.22 28.77
C LEU A 64 0.83 15.62 28.76
N ALA A 65 0.10 15.95 27.69
CA ALA A 65 -0.63 17.21 27.61
C ALA A 65 -1.59 17.31 28.80
N SER A 66 -1.38 18.28 29.69
CA SER A 66 -2.27 18.52 30.82
C SER A 66 -3.64 18.95 30.27
N ALA A 67 -4.70 18.25 30.66
CA ALA A 67 -6.06 18.70 30.38
C ALA A 67 -6.27 20.11 30.94
N ARG A 68 -6.63 21.05 30.07
CA ARG A 68 -6.93 22.44 30.44
C ARG A 68 -8.25 22.42 31.24
N ARG A 69 -8.21 22.84 32.51
CA ARG A 69 -9.40 23.00 33.37
C ARG A 69 -10.27 24.15 32.91
#